data_AF-A0A4Q9W0Q5-F1
#
_entry.id   AF-A0A4Q9W0Q5-F1
#
_cell.length_a   1.000
_cell.length_b   1.000
_cell.length_c   1.000
_cell.angle_alpha   90.00
_cell.angle_beta   90.00
_cell.angle_gamma   90.00
#
_symmetry.space_group_name_H-M   'P 1'
#
loop_
_entity.id
_entity.type
_entity.pdbx_description
1 polymer ?
#
loop_
_entity_poly.entity_id
_entity_poly.type
_entity_poly.pdbx_seq_one_letter_code
_entity_poly.pdbx_strand_id
1 'polypeptide(L)'
;MGFLSKIVDGNKKEIKRLGKLADKVLALEEDTAILTDEEIREKTKSFQKELAEIEDVKKQNDYLDKILPEAYALVREGSKRVFNMIPYKVQVMGGIAIHKGDIAEMRTGEGKTLT
;
A
#
# COMPACT_ATOMS: atom_id res chain seq x y z
N MET A 1 -29.35 -16.05 -15.07
CA MET A 1 -28.05 -15.44 -14.69
C MET A 1 -27.90 -15.52 -13.17
N GLY A 2 -27.52 -16.62 -12.52
CA GLY A 2 -26.53 -17.62 -12.83
C GLY A 2 -25.50 -17.55 -11.70
N PHE A 3 -25.59 -18.45 -10.71
CA PHE A 3 -24.85 -18.49 -9.43
C PHE A 3 -23.34 -18.22 -9.54
N LEU A 4 -22.75 -18.48 -10.72
CA LEU A 4 -21.35 -18.20 -11.09
C LEU A 4 -20.99 -16.70 -11.06
N SER A 5 -21.90 -15.79 -11.40
CA SER A 5 -21.59 -14.34 -11.37
C SER A 5 -21.33 -13.84 -9.94
N LYS A 6 -21.99 -14.45 -8.94
CA LYS A 6 -21.85 -14.09 -7.52
C LYS A 6 -20.50 -14.52 -6.94
N ILE A 7 -19.91 -15.60 -7.46
CA ILE A 7 -18.55 -16.01 -7.08
C ILE A 7 -17.52 -15.04 -7.65
N VAL A 8 -17.72 -14.56 -8.89
CA VAL A 8 -16.90 -13.48 -9.49
C VAL A 8 -17.10 -12.13 -8.81
N ASP A 9 -18.28 -11.86 -8.24
CA ASP A 9 -18.58 -10.60 -7.54
C ASP A 9 -17.76 -10.38 -6.27
N GLY A 10 -17.24 -11.44 -5.63
CA GLY A 10 -16.33 -11.32 -4.47
C GLY A 10 -15.08 -10.50 -4.80
N ASN A 11 -14.48 -10.77 -5.97
CA ASN A 11 -13.30 -10.06 -6.46
C ASN A 11 -13.61 -8.58 -6.74
N LYS A 12 -14.79 -8.27 -7.31
CA LYS A 12 -15.16 -6.87 -7.58
C LYS A 12 -15.27 -6.04 -6.30
N LYS A 13 -15.85 -6.61 -5.24
CA LYS A 13 -15.97 -5.93 -3.95
C LYS A 13 -14.59 -5.66 -3.35
N GLU A 14 -13.69 -6.63 -3.43
CA GLU A 14 -12.33 -6.49 -2.93
C GLU A 14 -11.52 -5.49 -3.74
N ILE A 15 -11.54 -5.56 -5.07
CA ILE A 15 -10.91 -4.58 -5.96
C ILE A 15 -11.39 -3.15 -5.64
N LYS A 16 -12.70 -2.96 -5.41
CA LYS A 16 -13.24 -1.65 -5.01
C LYS A 16 -12.71 -1.19 -3.66
N ARG A 17 -12.53 -2.11 -2.70
CA ARG A 17 -11.98 -1.83 -1.38
C ARG A 17 -10.50 -1.45 -1.45
N LEU A 18 -9.69 -2.22 -2.19
CA LEU A 18 -8.29 -1.92 -2.46
C LEU A 18 -8.12 -0.59 -3.18
N GLY A 19 -8.97 -0.32 -4.19
CA GLY A 19 -8.97 0.95 -4.92
C GLY A 19 -9.17 2.16 -4.01
N LYS A 20 -10.09 2.08 -3.04
CA LYS A 20 -10.30 3.14 -2.05
C LYS A 20 -9.10 3.35 -1.12
N LEU A 21 -8.40 2.28 -0.75
CA LEU A 21 -7.19 2.39 0.06
C LEU A 21 -6.04 3.01 -0.75
N ALA A 22 -5.88 2.60 -2.01
CA ALA A 22 -4.92 3.21 -2.92
C ALA A 22 -5.23 4.70 -3.16
N ASP A 23 -6.50 5.09 -3.24
CA ASP A 23 -6.88 6.51 -3.33
C ASP A 23 -6.42 7.32 -2.10
N LYS A 24 -6.44 6.73 -0.90
CA LYS A 24 -5.88 7.38 0.30
C LYS A 24 -4.36 7.54 0.22
N VAL A 25 -3.65 6.55 -0.32
CA VAL A 25 -2.20 6.62 -0.54
C VAL A 25 -1.88 7.74 -1.53
N LEU A 26 -2.60 7.81 -2.65
CA LEU A 26 -2.39 8.81 -3.69
C LEU A 26 -2.71 10.23 -3.20
N ALA A 27 -3.70 10.38 -2.32
CA ALA A 27 -4.05 11.67 -1.73
C ALA A 27 -2.93 12.28 -0.87
N LEU A 28 -1.97 11.48 -0.39
CA LEU A 28 -0.84 11.93 0.41
C LEU A 28 0.39 12.32 -0.43
N GLU A 29 0.29 12.31 -1.76
CA GLU A 29 1.43 12.54 -2.65
C GLU A 29 2.04 13.95 -2.50
N GLU A 30 1.21 14.98 -2.35
CA GLU A 30 1.71 16.35 -2.12
C GLU A 30 2.39 16.47 -0.75
N ASP A 31 1.77 15.89 0.28
CA ASP A 31 2.29 15.90 1.65
C ASP A 31 3.63 15.17 1.78
N THR A 32 3.83 14.08 1.03
CA THR A 32 5.11 13.35 1.04
C THR A 32 6.15 13.98 0.11
N ALA A 33 5.74 14.62 -0.98
CA ALA A 33 6.65 15.28 -1.91
C ALA A 33 7.41 16.46 -1.28
N ILE A 34 6.81 17.18 -0.33
CA ILE A 34 7.45 18.30 0.36
C ILE A 34 8.49 17.88 1.41
N LEU A 35 8.53 16.60 1.79
CA LEU A 35 9.46 16.10 2.80
C LEU A 35 10.87 16.00 2.25
N THR A 36 11.87 16.24 3.09
CA THR A 36 13.26 15.93 2.80
C THR A 36 13.53 14.43 2.94
N ASP A 37 14.65 13.95 2.37
CA ASP A 37 15.07 12.55 2.49
C ASP A 37 15.25 12.13 3.96
N GLU A 38 15.72 13.05 4.81
CA GLU A 38 15.88 12.78 6.23
C GLU A 38 14.54 12.64 6.94
N GLU A 39 13.58 13.52 6.64
CA GLU A 39 12.22 13.42 7.22
C GLU A 39 11.51 12.12 6.81
N ILE A 40 11.71 11.63 5.58
CA ILE A 40 11.19 10.32 5.14
C ILE A 40 11.83 9.18 5.97
N ARG A 41 13.14 9.23 6.20
CA ARG A 41 13.85 8.23 7.03
C ARG A 41 13.37 8.28 8.48
N GLU A 42 13.21 9.47 9.04
CA GLU A 42 12.72 9.65 10.41
C GLU A 42 11.28 9.13 10.59
N LYS A 43 10.38 9.37 9.62
CA LYS A 43 9.04 8.75 9.66
C LYS A 43 9.10 7.23 9.71
N THR A 44 9.99 6.62 8.92
CA THR A 44 10.18 5.15 8.94
C THR A 44 10.69 4.68 10.30
N LYS A 45 11.65 5.39 10.91
CA LYS A 45 12.15 5.07 12.27
C LYS A 45 11.04 5.18 13.31
N SER A 46 10.18 6.21 13.23
CA SER A 46 9.02 6.35 14.12
C SER A 46 8.08 5.16 14.01
N PHE A 47 7.73 4.76 12.77
CA PHE A 47 6.83 3.61 12.56
C PHE A 47 7.40 2.32 13.13
N GLN A 48 8.70 2.08 12.94
CA GLN A 48 9.39 0.89 13.46
C GLN A 48 9.43 0.89 14.99
N LYS A 49 9.69 2.05 15.60
CA LYS A 49 9.69 2.20 17.06
C LYS A 49 8.31 1.90 17.64
N GLU A 50 7.28 2.54 17.11
CA GLU A 50 5.88 2.32 17.53
C GLU A 50 5.45 0.86 17.36
N LEU A 51 5.85 0.21 16.25
CA LEU A 51 5.56 -1.21 16.03
C LEU A 51 6.27 -2.11 17.05
N ALA A 52 7.53 -1.82 17.39
CA ALA A 52 8.33 -2.61 18.33
C ALA A 52 7.80 -2.55 19.77
N GLU A 53 7.06 -1.51 20.12
CA GLU A 53 6.40 -1.36 21.42
C GLU A 53 5.13 -2.21 21.55
N ILE A 54 4.65 -2.82 20.45
CA ILE A 54 3.43 -3.64 20.44
C ILE A 54 3.80 -5.12 20.53
N GLU A 55 3.51 -5.76 21.66
CA GLU A 55 3.80 -7.20 21.86
C GLU A 55 2.77 -8.13 21.20
N ASP A 56 1.52 -7.70 21.14
CA ASP A 56 0.43 -8.52 20.60
C ASP A 56 0.37 -8.44 19.07
N VAL A 57 0.49 -9.59 18.42
CA VAL A 57 0.54 -9.71 16.95
C VAL A 57 -0.72 -9.14 16.28
N LYS A 58 -1.89 -9.28 16.91
CA LYS A 58 -3.12 -8.74 16.34
C LYS A 58 -3.09 -7.21 16.35
N LYS A 59 -2.64 -6.61 17.47
CA LYS A 59 -2.44 -5.17 17.56
C LYS A 59 -1.34 -4.66 16.62
N GLN A 60 -0.30 -5.46 16.37
CA GLN A 60 0.71 -5.13 15.34
C GLN A 60 0.05 -5.03 13.97
N ASN A 61 -0.78 -6.00 13.59
CA ASN A 61 -1.52 -5.97 12.32
C ASN A 61 -2.48 -4.78 12.24
N ASP A 62 -3.22 -4.48 13.31
CA ASP A 62 -4.11 -3.31 13.36
C ASP A 62 -3.32 -2.00 13.20
N TYR A 63 -2.12 -1.92 13.78
CA TYR A 63 -1.22 -0.79 13.63
C TYR A 63 -0.65 -0.69 12.20
N LEU A 64 -0.22 -1.79 11.60
CA LEU A 64 0.26 -1.83 10.21
C LEU A 64 -0.84 -1.39 9.23
N ASP A 65 -2.08 -1.86 9.42
CA ASP A 65 -3.24 -1.44 8.64
C ASP A 65 -3.55 0.06 8.81
N LYS A 66 -3.34 0.60 10.02
CA LYS A 66 -3.50 2.03 10.32
C LYS A 66 -2.48 2.89 9.57
N ILE A 67 -1.19 2.51 9.59
CA ILE A 67 -0.12 3.31 8.97
C ILE A 67 0.00 3.08 7.46
N LEU A 68 -0.67 2.05 6.92
CA LEU A 68 -0.55 1.64 5.51
C LEU A 68 -0.62 2.81 4.51
N PRO A 69 -1.59 3.74 4.59
CA PRO A 69 -1.68 4.82 3.60
C PRO A 69 -0.43 5.70 3.57
N GLU A 70 0.07 6.07 4.73
CA GLU A 70 1.24 6.94 4.88
C GLU A 70 2.52 6.20 4.54
N ALA A 71 2.69 4.97 5.04
CA ALA A 71 3.85 4.15 4.73
C ALA A 71 3.99 3.91 3.21
N TYR A 72 2.89 3.60 2.52
CA TYR A 72 2.91 3.41 1.07
C TYR A 72 3.15 4.72 0.32
N ALA A 73 2.67 5.86 0.82
CA ALA A 73 2.95 7.16 0.21
C ALA A 73 4.45 7.52 0.30
N LEU A 74 5.09 7.21 1.43
CA LEU A 74 6.55 7.35 1.60
C LEU A 74 7.32 6.42 0.66
N VAL A 75 6.89 5.17 0.50
CA VAL A 75 7.53 4.23 -0.45
C VAL A 75 7.38 4.72 -1.89
N ARG A 76 6.21 5.25 -2.27
CA ARG A 76 6.00 5.85 -3.60
C ARG A 76 6.96 7.02 -3.85
N GLU A 77 7.09 7.93 -2.89
CA GLU A 77 8.00 9.06 -3.00
C GLU A 77 9.48 8.63 -2.98
N GLY A 78 9.85 7.65 -2.15
CA GLY A 78 11.19 7.08 -2.14
C GLY A 78 11.55 6.43 -3.48
N SER A 79 10.63 5.68 -4.08
CA SER A 79 10.80 5.08 -5.41
C SER A 79 11.01 6.14 -6.50
N LYS A 80 10.22 7.22 -6.45
CA LYS A 80 10.38 8.37 -7.35
C LYS A 80 11.79 8.97 -7.23
N ARG A 81 12.29 9.18 -6.01
CA ARG A 81 13.62 9.79 -5.79
C ARG A 81 14.77 8.89 -6.22
N VAL A 82 14.67 7.59 -5.91
CA VAL A 82 15.78 6.64 -6.13
C VAL A 82 15.80 6.08 -7.55
N PHE A 83 14.63 5.73 -8.09
CA PHE A 83 14.51 5.03 -9.37
C PHE A 83 13.93 5.91 -10.49
N ASN A 84 13.49 7.13 -10.19
CA ASN A 84 12.72 7.97 -11.11
C ASN A 84 11.46 7.26 -11.64
N MET A 85 10.86 6.40 -10.81
CA MET A 85 9.64 5.64 -11.12
C MET A 85 8.61 5.89 -10.02
N ILE A 86 7.38 6.24 -10.41
CA ILE A 86 6.27 6.45 -9.47
C ILE A 86 5.34 5.25 -9.57
N PRO A 87 5.15 4.45 -8.50
CA PRO A 87 4.19 3.35 -8.54
C PRO A 87 2.78 3.85 -8.87
N TYR A 88 2.17 3.22 -9.87
CA TYR A 88 0.80 3.50 -10.31
C TYR A 88 -0.22 3.01 -9.28
N LYS A 89 -1.46 3.55 -9.36
CA LYS A 89 -2.57 3.12 -8.48
C LYS A 89 -2.77 1.61 -8.46
N VAL A 90 -2.65 0.93 -9.61
CA VAL A 90 -2.81 -0.53 -9.71
C VAL A 90 -1.68 -1.30 -9.02
N GLN A 91 -0.46 -0.75 -9.00
CA GLN A 91 0.66 -1.31 -8.24
C GLN A 91 0.44 -1.12 -6.75
N VAL A 92 0.03 0.07 -6.31
CA VAL A 92 -0.36 0.31 -4.91
C VAL A 92 -1.47 -0.67 -4.47
N MET A 93 -2.49 -0.90 -5.31
CA MET A 93 -3.52 -1.90 -5.03
C MET A 93 -2.95 -3.32 -4.90
N GLY A 94 -1.99 -3.69 -5.76
CA GLY A 94 -1.29 -4.97 -5.71
C GLY A 94 -0.50 -5.14 -4.41
N GLY A 95 0.27 -4.13 -4.00
CA GLY A 95 1.00 -4.14 -2.74
C GLY A 95 0.08 -4.28 -1.52
N ILE A 96 -1.05 -3.56 -1.52
CA ILE A 96 -2.06 -3.68 -0.45
C ILE A 96 -2.68 -5.09 -0.40
N ALA A 97 -2.88 -5.73 -1.56
CA ALA A 97 -3.34 -7.12 -1.59
C ALA A 97 -2.30 -8.07 -0.97
N ILE A 98 -1.02 -7.90 -1.30
CA ILE A 98 0.09 -8.69 -0.74
C ILE A 98 0.19 -8.49 0.78
N HIS A 99 0.09 -7.25 1.26
CA HIS A 99 0.04 -6.91 2.69
C HIS A 99 -1.05 -7.67 3.44
N LYS A 100 -2.16 -7.97 2.77
CA LYS A 100 -3.30 -8.72 3.34
C LYS A 100 -3.14 -10.23 3.28
N GLY A 101 -2.03 -10.72 2.73
CA GLY A 101 -1.78 -12.14 2.50
C GLY A 101 -2.45 -12.70 1.25
N ASP A 102 -2.98 -11.84 0.37
CA ASP A 102 -3.60 -12.26 -0.89
C ASP A 102 -2.57 -12.34 -2.02
N ILE A 103 -2.89 -13.10 -3.07
CA ILE A 103 -2.10 -13.14 -4.32
C ILE A 103 -2.58 -12.02 -5.26
N ALA A 104 -1.71 -11.05 -5.53
CA ALA A 104 -1.98 -9.99 -6.50
C ALA A 104 -1.75 -10.49 -7.94
N GLU A 105 -2.83 -10.88 -8.64
CA GLU A 105 -2.76 -11.20 -10.07
C GLU A 105 -2.55 -9.92 -10.90
N MET A 106 -1.31 -9.69 -11.32
CA MET A 106 -0.94 -8.58 -12.21
C MET A 106 -0.31 -9.13 -13.49
N ARG A 107 -0.76 -8.63 -14.64
CA ARG A 107 -0.28 -9.07 -15.96
C ARG A 107 1.22 -8.76 -16.16
N THR A 108 1.84 -9.42 -17.13
CA THR A 108 3.24 -9.11 -17.52
C THR A 108 3.31 -7.68 -18.03
N GLY A 109 4.34 -6.94 -17.62
CA GLY A 109 4.49 -5.51 -17.94
C GLY A 109 3.90 -4.55 -16.91
N GLU A 110 3.08 -5.01 -15.96
CA GLU A 110 2.46 -4.18 -14.91
C GLU A 110 3.44 -3.74 -13.79
N GLY A 111 4.74 -4.00 -13.95
CA GLY A 111 5.76 -3.55 -12.99
C GLY A 111 5.73 -4.27 -11.64
N LYS A 112 5.45 -5.58 -11.61
CA LYS A 112 5.36 -6.41 -10.39
C LYS A 112 6.57 -6.33 -9.44
N THR A 113 7.75 -6.00 -9.95
CA THR A 113 8.96 -5.85 -9.13
C THR A 113 8.94 -4.57 -8.27
N LEU A 114 8.22 -3.54 -8.72
CA LEU A 114 8.09 -2.25 -8.04
C LEU A 114 6.81 -2.16 -7.18
N THR A 115 5.85 -3.05 -7.41
CA THR A 115 4.57 -3.18 -6.70
C THR A 115 4.76 -3.47 -5.22
#